data_AF-A0A7W0FZN3-F1
#
_entry.id   AF-A0A7W0FZN3-F1
#
_cell.length_a   1.000
_cell.length_b   1.000
_cell.length_c   1.000
_cell.angle_alpha   90.00
_cell.angle_beta   90.00
_cell.angle_gamma   90.00
#
_symmetry.space_group_name_H-M   'P 1'
#
loop_
_entity.id
_entity.type
_entity.pdbx_description
1 polymer ?
#
loop_
_entity_poly.entity_id
_entity_poly.type
_entity_poly.pdbx_seq_one_letter_code
_entity_poly.pdbx_strand_id
1 'polypeptide(L)'
;MKTTGRRGAEAEARQMSADFKRLQILRNDVVRHLQSDKPLDYKFIAAGTEEINRRAARLKAHLVREAPEAAKKEQEKHADIGDGQLTDALVKMCKRIDSFTENPVFKLPDVVDVKESGKAGRDLLDVIRLSGDVNKLAERLSKTTQRK
;
A
#
# COMPACT_ATOMS: atom_id res chain seq x y z
N MET A 1 18.85 35.18 -1.93
CA MET A 1 18.68 34.00 -1.06
C MET A 1 17.23 33.48 -1.19
N LYS A 2 16.99 32.44 -1.99
CA LYS A 2 15.71 31.68 -2.07
C LYS A 2 16.05 30.22 -2.41
N THR A 3 16.60 29.47 -1.45
CA THR A 3 17.02 28.07 -1.65
C THR A 3 16.22 27.06 -0.81
N THR A 4 15.17 27.51 -0.13
CA THR A 4 14.40 26.69 0.81
C THR A 4 13.32 25.84 0.11
N GLY A 5 12.70 26.33 -0.97
CA GLY A 5 11.63 25.59 -1.68
C GLY A 5 12.14 24.42 -2.54
N ARG A 6 13.30 24.56 -3.18
CA ARG A 6 13.83 23.55 -4.11
C ARG A 6 14.34 22.28 -3.39
N ARG A 7 14.99 22.47 -2.23
CA ARG A 7 15.48 21.37 -1.39
C ARG A 7 14.35 20.55 -0.76
N GLY A 8 13.22 21.18 -0.43
CA GLY A 8 12.03 20.50 0.07
C GLY A 8 11.40 19.58 -0.98
N ALA A 9 11.16 20.11 -2.20
CA ALA A 9 10.59 19.33 -3.29
C ALA A 9 11.48 18.14 -3.72
N GLU A 10 12.80 18.32 -3.76
CA GLU A 10 13.75 17.23 -4.06
C GLU A 10 13.74 16.13 -2.99
N ALA A 11 13.64 16.50 -1.71
CA ALA A 11 13.54 15.53 -0.62
C ALA A 11 12.23 14.74 -0.67
N GLU A 12 11.10 15.41 -0.95
CA GLU A 12 9.80 14.77 -1.12
C GLU A 12 9.80 13.81 -2.32
N ALA A 13 10.34 14.23 -3.47
CA ALA A 13 10.44 13.36 -4.65
C ALA A 13 11.29 12.10 -4.38
N ARG A 14 12.39 12.25 -3.63
CA ARG A 14 13.21 11.10 -3.20
C ARG A 14 12.45 10.17 -2.27
N GLN A 15 11.68 10.72 -1.32
CA GLN A 15 10.86 9.91 -0.41
C GLN A 15 9.77 9.15 -1.16
N MET A 16 9.08 9.81 -2.11
CA MET A 16 8.08 9.17 -2.96
C MET A 16 8.67 8.03 -3.79
N SER A 17 9.84 8.25 -4.41
CA SER A 17 10.53 7.20 -5.17
C SER A 17 10.94 6.02 -4.27
N ALA A 18 11.43 6.30 -3.06
CA ALA A 18 11.78 5.27 -2.10
C ALA A 18 10.56 4.47 -1.61
N ASP A 19 9.46 5.16 -1.31
CA ASP A 19 8.20 4.53 -0.91
C ASP A 19 7.62 3.65 -2.01
N PHE A 20 7.62 4.14 -3.26
CA PHE A 20 7.18 3.39 -4.43
C PHE A 20 7.99 2.09 -4.63
N LYS A 21 9.32 2.20 -4.65
CA LYS A 21 10.21 1.04 -4.80
C LYS A 21 10.05 0.04 -3.66
N ARG A 22 9.93 0.54 -2.43
CA ARG A 22 9.80 -0.33 -1.25
C ARG A 22 8.46 -1.04 -1.20
N LEU A 23 7.36 -0.43 -1.67
CA LEU A 23 6.10 -1.14 -1.85
C LEU A 23 6.23 -2.34 -2.80
N GLN A 24 6.93 -2.17 -3.93
CA GLN A 24 7.18 -3.27 -4.87
C GLN A 24 7.99 -4.41 -4.23
N ILE A 25 9.03 -4.07 -3.46
CA ILE A 25 9.85 -5.07 -2.73
C ILE A 25 8.99 -5.83 -1.71
N LEU A 26 8.26 -5.12 -0.86
CA LEU A 26 7.39 -5.73 0.16
C LEU A 26 6.32 -6.64 -0.47
N ARG A 27 5.72 -6.19 -1.58
CA ARG A 27 4.79 -7.00 -2.38
C ARG A 27 5.45 -8.30 -2.86
N ASN A 28 6.67 -8.22 -3.39
CA ASN A 28 7.39 -9.40 -3.85
C ASN A 28 7.72 -10.36 -2.71
N ASP A 29 8.12 -9.84 -1.54
CA ASP A 29 8.41 -10.67 -0.38
C ASP A 29 7.15 -11.39 0.12
N VAL A 30 6.00 -10.70 0.16
CA VAL A 30 4.70 -11.32 0.49
C VAL A 30 4.35 -12.41 -0.51
N VAL A 31 4.48 -12.17 -1.82
CA VAL A 31 4.17 -13.19 -2.84
C VAL A 31 5.09 -14.39 -2.74
N ARG A 32 6.39 -14.20 -2.53
CA ARG A 32 7.32 -15.32 -2.31
C ARG A 32 6.93 -16.16 -1.10
N HIS A 33 6.46 -15.51 -0.03
CA HIS A 33 6.01 -16.19 1.17
C HIS A 33 4.73 -16.99 0.93
N LEU A 34 3.76 -16.42 0.21
CA LEU A 34 2.52 -17.09 -0.20
C LEU A 34 2.76 -18.28 -1.14
N GLN A 35 3.80 -18.23 -1.96
CA GLN A 35 4.17 -19.29 -2.90
C GLN A 35 5.07 -20.37 -2.28
N SER A 36 5.55 -20.17 -1.05
CA SER A 36 6.38 -21.16 -0.39
C SER A 36 5.55 -22.30 0.18
N ASP A 37 6.10 -23.52 0.21
CA ASP A 37 5.46 -24.66 0.88
C ASP A 37 5.49 -24.55 2.43
N LYS A 38 5.96 -23.43 2.97
CA LYS A 38 6.09 -23.19 4.41
C LYS A 38 4.80 -22.59 4.98
N PRO A 39 4.47 -22.87 6.25
CA PRO A 39 3.40 -22.16 6.94
C PRO A 39 3.63 -20.64 6.93
N LEU A 40 2.54 -19.88 6.91
CA LEU A 40 2.62 -18.42 6.98
C LEU A 40 3.23 -17.96 8.30
N ASP A 41 4.43 -17.38 8.21
CA ASP A 41 5.02 -16.55 9.26
C ASP A 41 4.17 -15.28 9.51
N TYR A 42 3.30 -15.35 10.51
CA TYR A 42 2.44 -14.23 10.89
C TYR A 42 3.19 -13.01 11.42
N LYS A 43 4.39 -13.16 11.99
CA LYS A 43 5.20 -12.01 12.43
C LYS A 43 5.75 -11.25 11.23
N PHE A 44 6.27 -11.99 10.25
CA PHE A 44 6.73 -11.42 8.99
C PHE A 44 5.58 -10.68 8.28
N ILE A 45 4.41 -11.31 8.17
CA ILE A 45 3.23 -10.69 7.54
C ILE A 45 2.79 -9.42 8.28
N ALA A 46 2.72 -9.45 9.62
CA ALA A 46 2.32 -8.28 10.41
C ALA A 46 3.29 -7.10 10.18
N ALA A 47 4.60 -7.34 10.28
CA ALA A 47 5.60 -6.28 10.09
C ALA A 47 5.60 -5.73 8.64
N GLY A 48 5.52 -6.61 7.64
CA GLY A 48 5.49 -6.20 6.24
C GLY A 48 4.26 -5.38 5.90
N THR A 49 3.09 -5.76 6.42
CA THR A 49 1.82 -5.06 6.17
C THR A 49 1.73 -3.71 6.90
N GLU A 50 2.33 -3.58 8.08
CA GLU A 50 2.50 -2.29 8.75
C GLU A 50 3.38 -1.31 7.93
N GLU A 51 4.47 -1.81 7.35
CA GLU A 51 5.33 -0.99 6.49
C GLU A 51 4.62 -0.60 5.19
N ILE A 52 3.91 -1.53 4.54
CA ILE A 52 3.07 -1.26 3.35
C ILE A 52 2.06 -0.15 3.66
N ASN A 53 1.35 -0.26 4.79
CA ASN A 53 0.33 0.70 5.19
C ASN A 53 0.90 2.12 5.28
N ARG A 54 2.00 2.28 6.02
CA ARG A 54 2.65 3.59 6.23
C ARG A 54 3.12 4.22 4.92
N ARG A 55 3.69 3.43 4.00
CA ARG A 55 4.17 3.92 2.70
C ARG A 55 3.03 4.29 1.76
N ALA A 56 2.01 3.44 1.68
CA ALA A 56 0.82 3.70 0.87
C ALA A 56 0.09 4.96 1.35
N ALA A 57 -0.03 5.16 2.67
CA ALA A 57 -0.61 6.37 3.26
C ALA A 57 0.13 7.64 2.86
N ARG A 58 1.48 7.64 2.89
CA ARG A 58 2.28 8.78 2.43
C ARG A 58 2.09 9.05 0.94
N LEU A 59 2.22 8.03 0.10
CA LEU A 59 2.01 8.17 -1.36
C LEU A 59 0.62 8.72 -1.68
N LYS A 60 -0.40 8.28 -0.94
CA LYS A 60 -1.77 8.78 -1.10
C LYS A 60 -1.89 10.25 -0.72
N ALA A 61 -1.28 10.66 0.39
CA ALA A 61 -1.29 12.05 0.83
C ALA A 61 -0.65 12.97 -0.24
N HIS A 62 0.43 12.52 -0.88
CA HIS A 62 1.02 13.25 -2.00
C HIS A 62 0.08 13.31 -3.21
N LEU A 63 -0.52 12.18 -3.62
CA LEU A 63 -1.42 12.15 -4.77
C LEU A 63 -2.64 13.07 -4.59
N VAL A 64 -3.22 13.12 -3.39
CA VAL A 64 -4.34 14.03 -3.08
C VAL A 64 -3.93 15.50 -3.13
N ARG A 65 -2.69 15.82 -2.72
CA ARG A 65 -2.15 17.18 -2.79
C ARG A 65 -2.01 17.66 -4.23
N GLU A 66 -1.54 16.79 -5.13
CA GLU A 66 -1.35 17.13 -6.55
C GLU A 66 -2.67 17.09 -7.36
N ALA A 67 -3.67 16.30 -6.93
CA ALA A 67 -4.94 16.13 -7.63
C ALA A 67 -6.18 16.18 -6.69
N PRO A 68 -6.54 17.36 -6.15
CA PRO A 68 -7.59 17.50 -5.13
C PRO A 68 -9.01 17.19 -5.64
N GLU A 69 -9.27 17.33 -6.95
CA GLU A 69 -10.59 17.06 -7.56
C GLU A 69 -10.98 15.58 -7.56
N ALA A 70 -10.00 14.67 -7.48
CA ALA A 70 -10.22 13.22 -7.44
C ALA A 70 -10.62 12.70 -6.05
N ALA A 71 -10.62 13.54 -5.01
CA ALA A 71 -10.76 13.14 -3.61
C ALA A 71 -12.21 13.19 -3.06
N LYS A 72 -13.23 12.85 -3.86
CA LYS A 72 -14.59 12.68 -3.30
C LYS A 72 -14.66 11.42 -2.43
N LYS A 73 -15.23 11.60 -1.23
CA LYS A 73 -15.27 10.66 -0.10
C LYS A 73 -15.94 9.33 -0.46
N GLU A 74 -15.13 8.29 -0.65
CA GLU A 74 -15.57 6.91 -0.54
C GLU A 74 -15.10 6.38 0.82
N GLN A 75 -15.96 6.54 1.83
CA GLN A 75 -15.89 5.73 3.04
C GLN A 75 -16.86 4.55 2.86
N GLU A 76 -16.40 3.52 2.18
CA GLU A 76 -17.12 2.26 2.17
C GLU A 76 -16.95 1.57 3.53
N LYS A 77 -18.08 1.22 4.16
CA LYS A 77 -18.10 0.37 5.35
C LYS A 77 -17.74 -1.04 4.92
N HIS A 78 -16.52 -1.48 5.23
CA HIS A 78 -16.09 -2.85 4.94
C HIS A 78 -16.06 -3.69 6.22
N ALA A 79 -16.48 -4.95 6.07
CA ALA A 79 -16.43 -5.96 7.11
C ALA A 79 -14.97 -6.38 7.39
N ASP A 80 -14.70 -6.69 8.66
CA ASP A 80 -13.44 -7.26 9.12
C ASP A 80 -13.17 -8.60 8.41
N ILE A 81 -11.89 -8.91 8.14
CA ILE A 81 -11.51 -10.18 7.52
C ILE A 81 -11.49 -11.28 8.57
N GLY A 82 -12.24 -12.35 8.30
CA GLY A 82 -12.26 -13.54 9.15
C GLY A 82 -10.95 -14.33 9.10
N ASP A 83 -10.72 -15.19 10.09
CA ASP A 83 -9.47 -15.95 10.26
C ASP A 83 -9.10 -16.82 9.04
N GLY A 84 -10.09 -17.28 8.25
CA GLY A 84 -9.87 -18.05 7.01
C GLY A 84 -9.57 -17.21 5.76
N GLN A 85 -9.53 -15.88 5.86
CA GLN A 85 -9.46 -14.98 4.70
C GLN A 85 -8.11 -14.26 4.57
N LEU A 86 -7.12 -14.58 5.41
CA LEU A 86 -5.81 -13.91 5.42
C LEU A 86 -5.11 -14.00 4.06
N THR A 87 -5.03 -15.20 3.48
CA THR A 87 -4.39 -15.43 2.18
C THR A 87 -5.08 -14.65 1.06
N ASP A 88 -6.41 -14.70 1.00
CA ASP A 88 -7.18 -13.95 0.00
C ASP A 88 -6.98 -12.45 0.13
N ALA A 89 -6.92 -11.94 1.37
CA ALA A 89 -6.66 -10.53 1.65
C ALA A 89 -5.25 -10.12 1.21
N LEU A 90 -4.24 -10.95 1.47
CA LEU A 90 -2.87 -10.74 1.00
C LEU A 90 -2.80 -10.71 -0.54
N VAL A 91 -3.45 -11.67 -1.22
CA VAL A 91 -3.50 -11.71 -2.69
C VAL A 91 -4.18 -10.45 -3.25
N LYS A 92 -5.32 -10.03 -2.67
CA LYS A 92 -5.99 -8.79 -3.07
C LYS A 92 -5.11 -7.57 -2.87
N MET A 93 -4.39 -7.49 -1.74
CA MET A 93 -3.45 -6.41 -1.46
C MET A 93 -2.34 -6.35 -2.51
N CYS A 94 -1.71 -7.50 -2.82
CA CYS A 94 -0.67 -7.56 -3.85
C CYS A 94 -1.17 -7.09 -5.22
N LYS A 95 -2.37 -7.52 -5.64
CA LYS A 95 -2.99 -7.07 -6.90
C LYS A 95 -3.26 -5.57 -6.95
N ARG A 96 -3.62 -4.96 -5.80
CA ARG A 96 -3.80 -3.49 -5.71
C ARG A 96 -2.47 -2.74 -5.78
N ILE A 97 -1.42 -3.28 -5.16
CA ILE A 97 -0.07 -2.73 -5.32
C ILE A 97 0.37 -2.82 -6.79
N ASP A 98 0.12 -3.95 -7.48
CA ASP A 98 0.42 -4.08 -8.91
C ASP A 98 -0.30 -3.02 -9.74
N SER A 99 -1.63 -2.95 -9.60
CA SER A 99 -2.46 -1.97 -10.31
C SER A 99 -1.99 -0.52 -10.09
N PHE A 100 -1.61 -0.18 -8.86
CA PHE A 100 -1.03 1.13 -8.54
C PHE A 100 0.33 1.34 -9.25
N THR A 101 1.25 0.38 -9.13
CA THR A 101 2.62 0.54 -9.65
C THR A 101 2.70 0.48 -11.18
N GLU A 102 1.76 -0.17 -11.83
CA GLU A 102 1.68 -0.27 -13.28
C GLU A 102 0.88 0.89 -13.92
N ASN A 103 0.25 1.73 -13.09
CA ASN A 103 -0.63 2.81 -13.52
C ASN A 103 0.10 3.77 -14.48
N PRO A 104 -0.48 4.06 -15.67
CA PRO A 104 0.10 4.96 -16.67
C PRO A 104 0.40 6.38 -16.18
N VAL A 105 -0.26 6.85 -15.12
CA VAL A 105 -0.03 8.18 -14.52
C VAL A 105 1.43 8.40 -14.10
N PHE A 106 2.18 7.31 -13.85
CA PHE A 106 3.60 7.36 -13.49
C PHE A 106 4.55 7.21 -14.70
N LYS A 107 4.02 7.00 -15.91
CA LYS A 107 4.79 6.72 -17.12
C LYS A 107 4.71 7.86 -18.16
N LEU A 108 3.63 8.64 -18.13
CA LEU A 108 3.36 9.69 -19.12
C LEU A 108 3.52 11.08 -18.48
N PRO A 109 4.54 11.87 -18.87
CA PRO A 109 4.84 13.15 -18.21
C PRO A 109 3.90 14.32 -18.56
N ASP A 110 3.08 14.21 -19.62
CA ASP A 110 2.43 15.40 -20.24
C ASP A 110 0.91 15.50 -20.10
N VAL A 111 0.24 14.52 -19.48
CA VAL A 111 -1.21 14.61 -19.23
C VAL A 111 -1.52 14.05 -17.85
N VAL A 112 -1.95 14.94 -16.94
CA VAL A 112 -2.60 14.51 -15.69
C VAL A 112 -3.95 13.90 -16.09
N ASP A 113 -3.96 12.60 -16.35
CA ASP A 113 -5.20 11.87 -16.57
C ASP A 113 -5.93 11.72 -15.22
N VAL A 114 -7.02 12.47 -15.07
CA VAL A 114 -7.87 12.50 -13.88
C VAL A 114 -8.40 11.10 -13.56
N LYS A 115 -8.67 10.27 -14.56
CA LYS A 115 -9.15 8.89 -14.36
C LYS A 115 -8.04 8.02 -13.79
N GLU A 116 -6.84 8.09 -14.35
CA GLU A 116 -5.70 7.30 -13.89
C GLU A 116 -5.23 7.75 -12.50
N SER A 117 -5.24 9.05 -12.23
CA SER A 117 -4.99 9.62 -10.90
C SER A 117 -6.03 9.14 -9.88
N GLY A 118 -7.31 9.18 -10.23
CA GLY A 118 -8.39 8.67 -9.38
C GLY A 118 -8.25 7.17 -9.11
N LYS A 119 -7.86 6.39 -10.12
CA LYS A 119 -7.59 4.95 -9.98
C LYS A 119 -6.42 4.69 -9.04
N ALA A 120 -5.29 5.36 -9.23
CA ALA A 120 -4.13 5.25 -8.33
C ALA A 120 -4.51 5.60 -6.88
N GLY A 121 -5.36 6.61 -6.69
CA GLY A 121 -5.88 7.00 -5.37
C GLY A 121 -6.77 5.95 -4.71
N ARG A 122 -7.61 5.26 -5.49
CA ARG A 122 -8.43 4.13 -5.02
C ARG A 122 -7.58 2.89 -4.72
N ASP A 123 -6.62 2.56 -5.58
CA ASP A 123 -5.71 1.44 -5.33
C ASP A 123 -4.95 1.62 -4.01
N LEU A 124 -4.43 2.83 -3.74
CA LEU A 124 -3.77 3.13 -2.47
C LEU A 124 -4.71 3.06 -1.25
N LEU A 125 -5.98 3.45 -1.38
CA LEU A 125 -6.98 3.28 -0.32
C LEU A 125 -7.18 1.81 0.03
N ASP A 126 -7.38 0.99 -1.00
CA ASP A 126 -7.54 -0.45 -0.82
C ASP A 126 -6.30 -1.09 -0.20
N VAL A 127 -5.09 -0.67 -0.62
CA VAL A 127 -3.85 -1.14 -0.01
C VAL A 127 -3.78 -0.76 1.47
N ILE A 128 -4.06 0.49 1.84
CA ILE A 128 -4.06 0.95 3.24
C ILE A 128 -5.06 0.13 4.06
N ARG A 129 -6.27 -0.08 3.55
CA ARG A 129 -7.29 -0.86 4.25
C ARG A 129 -6.87 -2.32 4.42
N LEU A 130 -6.59 -3.02 3.32
CA LEU A 130 -6.23 -4.44 3.32
C LEU A 130 -4.99 -4.71 4.17
N SER A 131 -3.96 -3.86 4.08
CA SER A 131 -2.75 -3.99 4.91
C SER A 131 -3.04 -3.80 6.40
N GLY A 132 -3.92 -2.87 6.76
CA GLY A 132 -4.33 -2.65 8.15
C GLY A 132 -5.11 -3.84 8.72
N ASP A 133 -6.04 -4.39 7.94
CA ASP A 133 -6.83 -5.54 8.38
C ASP A 133 -5.96 -6.80 8.49
N VAL A 134 -5.09 -7.05 7.49
CA VAL A 134 -4.17 -8.18 7.47
C VAL A 134 -3.18 -8.11 8.63
N ASN A 135 -2.66 -6.91 8.94
CA ASN A 135 -1.76 -6.70 10.07
C ASN A 135 -2.44 -7.14 11.38
N LYS A 136 -3.65 -6.63 11.66
CA LYS A 136 -4.41 -6.99 12.88
C LYS A 136 -4.65 -8.49 13.00
N LEU A 137 -5.05 -9.12 11.90
CA LEU A 137 -5.31 -10.56 11.88
C LEU A 137 -4.02 -11.37 12.10
N ALA A 138 -2.94 -11.00 11.41
CA ALA A 138 -1.64 -11.64 11.57
C ALA A 138 -1.09 -11.49 13.00
N GLU A 139 -1.21 -10.31 13.62
CA GLU A 139 -0.84 -10.11 15.02
C GLU A 139 -1.61 -11.03 15.96
N ARG A 140 -2.94 -11.13 15.78
CA ARG A 140 -3.80 -12.03 16.57
C ARG A 140 -3.36 -13.49 16.42
N LEU A 141 -3.18 -13.96 15.19
CA LEU A 141 -2.74 -15.33 14.91
C LEU A 141 -1.34 -15.62 15.47
N SER A 142 -0.43 -14.65 15.40
CA SER A 142 0.93 -14.79 15.95
C SER A 142 0.94 -14.99 17.47
N LYS A 143 0.01 -14.35 18.18
CA LYS A 143 -0.14 -14.47 19.64
C LYS A 143 -0.80 -15.80 20.02
N THR A 144 -1.75 -16.28 19.23
CA THR A 144 -2.42 -17.56 19.45
C THR A 144 -1.47 -18.75 19.24
N THR A 145 -0.65 -18.71 18.19
CA THR A 145 0.33 -19.77 17.89
C THR A 145 1.44 -19.88 18.94
N GLN A 146 1.78 -18.79 19.64
CA GLN A 146 2.80 -18.80 20.71
C GLN A 146 2.29 -19.30 22.08
N ARG A 147 0.97 -19.43 22.25
CA ARG A 147 0.35 -19.90 23.51
C ARG A 147 0.10 -21.41 23.52
N LYS A 148 0.40 -22.11 22.42
CA LYS A 148 0.36 -23.56 22.30
C LYS A 148 1.78 -24.10 22.28
#